data_AF-A0A7S3HFT5-F1
#
_entry.id   AF-A0A7S3HFT5-F1
#
_cell.length_a   1.000
_cell.length_b   1.000
_cell.length_c   1.000
_cell.angle_alpha   90.00
_cell.angle_beta   90.00
_cell.angle_gamma   90.00
#
_symmetry.space_group_name_H-M   'P 1'
#
loop_
_entity.id
_entity.type
_entity.pdbx_description
1 polymer ?
#
loop_
_entity_poly.entity_id
_entity_poly.type
_entity_poly.pdbx_seq_one_letter_code
_entity_poly.pdbx_strand_id
1 'polypeptide(L)'
;MLAKGEGSEFKPGFTWGGEFEVPSYRTGGFLDPKGRGMYSGYDQAVALPALQADGKGGQEELFKESNKVFDIGKGAIEMEVNKVNAELGEIGGVFVSKQPSDTDMGAKAPKTILM
;
A
#
# COMPACT_ATOMS: atom_id res chain seq x y z
N MET A 1 -3.00 11.87 5.78
CA MET A 1 -3.17 11.38 7.16
C MET A 1 -3.98 12.41 7.93
N LEU A 2 -5.01 11.98 8.64
CA LEU A 2 -5.76 12.82 9.57
C LEU A 2 -5.64 12.21 10.96
N ALA A 3 -4.87 12.87 11.84
CA ALA A 3 -4.66 12.41 13.20
C ALA A 3 -5.34 13.31 14.21
N LYS A 4 -5.84 12.71 15.29
CA LYS A 4 -6.55 13.37 16.38
C LYS A 4 -5.88 13.00 17.70
N GLY A 5 -5.71 13.98 18.57
CA GLY A 5 -5.30 13.80 19.95
C GLY A 5 -6.26 14.53 20.87
N GLU A 6 -6.24 14.20 22.15
CA GLU A 6 -7.03 14.89 23.18
C GLU A 6 -6.17 15.90 23.92
N GLY A 7 -6.56 17.17 23.85
CA GLY A 7 -5.83 18.30 24.45
C GLY A 7 -5.18 19.21 23.41
N SER A 8 -4.62 20.31 23.89
CA SER A 8 -4.10 21.41 23.04
C SER A 8 -2.60 21.67 23.22
N GLU A 9 -1.89 20.86 24.01
CA GLU A 9 -0.50 21.09 24.38
C GLU A 9 0.31 19.80 24.29
N PHE A 10 1.47 19.89 23.63
CA PHE A 10 2.44 18.80 23.59
C PHE A 10 3.19 18.72 24.92
N LYS A 11 2.97 17.61 25.62
CA LYS A 11 3.61 17.26 26.89
C LYS A 11 3.91 15.77 26.93
N PRO A 12 4.85 15.30 27.77
CA PRO A 12 5.04 13.87 27.98
C PRO A 12 3.71 13.18 28.31
N GLY A 13 3.42 12.08 27.61
CA GLY A 13 2.17 11.33 27.67
C GLY A 13 1.05 11.84 26.74
N PHE A 14 1.25 12.93 25.99
CA PHE A 14 0.28 13.35 24.98
C PHE A 14 0.28 12.34 23.81
N THR A 15 -0.91 11.83 23.48
CA THR A 15 -1.12 10.84 22.43
C THR A 15 -1.97 11.40 21.31
N TRP A 16 -1.67 10.97 20.08
CA TRP A 16 -2.54 11.22 18.93
C TRP A 16 -2.38 10.13 17.90
N GLY A 17 -3.45 9.88 17.15
CA GLY A 17 -3.45 8.84 16.14
C GLY A 17 -4.52 9.05 15.09
N GLY A 18 -4.43 8.27 14.03
CA GLY A 18 -5.42 8.33 12.96
C GLY A 18 -5.07 7.50 11.75
N GLU A 19 -5.94 7.60 10.75
CA GLU A 19 -5.86 6.81 9.53
C GLU A 19 -5.07 7.54 8.43
N PHE A 20 -4.43 6.75 7.58
CA PHE A 20 -3.76 7.19 6.38
C PHE A 20 -3.98 6.23 5.21
N GLU A 21 -3.90 6.75 3.99
CA GLU A 21 -3.98 5.93 2.79
C GLU A 21 -2.62 5.30 2.49
N VAL A 22 -2.65 4.03 2.06
CA VAL A 22 -1.48 3.27 1.65
C VAL A 22 -1.62 3.01 0.16
N PRO A 23 -0.97 3.80 -0.72
CA PRO A 23 -1.05 3.58 -2.15
C PRO A 23 -0.41 2.24 -2.53
N SER A 24 -0.77 1.72 -3.69
CA SER A 24 -0.13 0.53 -4.25
C SER A 24 1.38 0.69 -4.23
N TYR A 25 2.09 -0.38 -3.86
CA TYR A 25 3.55 -0.41 -3.83
C TYR A 25 4.17 -0.09 -5.20
N ARG A 26 3.44 -0.39 -6.28
CA ARG A 26 3.85 -0.10 -7.65
C ARG A 26 2.82 0.77 -8.36
N THR A 27 3.30 1.80 -9.05
CA THR A 27 2.46 2.70 -9.84
C THR A 27 2.16 2.09 -11.21
N GLY A 28 1.20 2.67 -11.94
CA GLY A 28 0.69 2.05 -13.16
C GLY A 28 1.69 1.92 -14.33
N GLY A 29 2.83 2.60 -14.26
CA GLY A 29 3.91 2.51 -15.25
C GLY A 29 4.90 1.39 -14.99
N PHE A 30 4.76 0.68 -13.86
CA PHE A 30 5.54 -0.50 -13.58
C PHE A 30 5.16 -1.65 -14.52
N LEU A 31 6.15 -2.42 -14.94
CA LEU A 31 6.00 -3.63 -15.76
C LEU A 31 6.46 -4.85 -14.97
N ASP A 32 5.63 -5.89 -14.98
CA ASP A 32 6.06 -7.19 -14.47
C ASP A 32 7.15 -7.81 -15.35
N PRO A 33 7.81 -8.91 -14.93
CA PRO A 33 8.89 -9.53 -15.71
C PRO A 33 8.49 -10.04 -17.10
N LYS A 34 7.20 -10.04 -17.44
CA LYS A 34 6.65 -10.40 -18.76
C LYS A 34 6.14 -9.17 -19.53
N GLY A 35 6.48 -7.96 -19.06
CA GLY A 35 6.14 -6.71 -19.72
C GLY A 35 4.68 -6.32 -19.56
N ARG A 36 3.96 -6.84 -18.57
CA ARG A 36 2.55 -6.47 -18.30
C ARG A 36 2.48 -5.40 -17.22
N GLY A 37 1.71 -4.34 -17.46
CA GLY A 37 1.52 -3.23 -16.53
C GLY A 37 0.07 -2.78 -16.48
N MET A 38 -0.22 -1.71 -15.74
CA MET A 38 -1.60 -1.23 -15.56
C MET A 38 -2.06 -0.36 -16.73
N TYR A 39 -1.35 0.73 -17.03
CA TYR A 39 -1.70 1.60 -18.17
C TYR A 39 -0.80 1.41 -19.39
N SER A 40 0.28 0.63 -19.24
CA SER A 40 1.24 0.32 -20.30
C SER A 40 1.65 -1.15 -20.22
N GLY A 41 2.27 -1.66 -21.28
CA GLY A 41 2.68 -3.06 -21.37
C GLY A 41 1.64 -3.94 -22.05
N TYR A 42 1.90 -5.25 -22.04
CA TYR A 42 1.01 -6.25 -22.62
C TYR A 42 -0.19 -6.52 -21.70
N ASP A 43 -1.32 -6.85 -22.32
CA ASP A 43 -2.59 -7.20 -21.67
C ASP A 43 -2.78 -8.72 -21.47
N GLN A 44 -1.84 -9.52 -21.96
CA GLN A 44 -1.90 -10.98 -22.02
C GLN A 44 -0.56 -11.63 -21.72
N ALA A 45 -0.55 -12.95 -21.48
CA ALA A 45 0.64 -13.76 -21.42
C ALA A 45 1.22 -14.00 -22.83
N VAL A 46 1.99 -13.01 -23.33
CA VAL A 46 2.60 -13.04 -24.67
C VAL A 46 3.51 -14.24 -24.95
N ALA A 47 4.02 -14.88 -23.89
CA ALA A 47 4.83 -16.10 -24.01
C ALA A 47 4.02 -17.35 -24.36
N LEU A 48 2.69 -17.32 -24.26
CA LEU A 48 1.79 -18.47 -24.45
C LEU A 48 0.70 -18.16 -25.50
N PRO A 49 1.07 -17.89 -26.77
CA PRO A 49 0.10 -17.52 -27.80
C PRO A 49 -0.91 -18.63 -28.09
N ALA A 50 -0.52 -19.90 -27.96
CA ALA A 50 -1.42 -21.04 -28.15
C ALA A 50 -2.54 -21.09 -27.10
N LEU A 51 -2.27 -20.60 -25.88
CA LEU A 51 -3.27 -20.57 -24.81
C LEU A 51 -4.38 -19.55 -25.11
N GLN A 52 -4.07 -18.46 -25.82
CA GLN A 52 -5.05 -17.47 -26.25
C GLN A 52 -5.90 -17.95 -27.45
N ALA A 53 -5.39 -18.91 -28.22
CA ALA A 53 -5.96 -19.32 -29.51
C ALA A 53 -7.02 -20.43 -29.42
N ASP A 54 -7.42 -20.86 -28.23
CA ASP A 54 -8.33 -21.99 -28.01
C ASP A 54 -9.79 -21.73 -28.43
N GLY A 55 -10.14 -20.46 -28.70
CA GLY A 55 -11.48 -20.02 -29.11
C GLY A 55 -12.56 -20.17 -28.04
N LYS A 56 -12.18 -20.40 -26.78
CA LYS A 56 -13.09 -20.58 -25.64
C LYS A 56 -12.67 -19.70 -24.47
N GLY A 57 -11.98 -20.26 -23.49
CA GLY A 57 -11.61 -19.60 -22.23
C GLY A 57 -10.26 -18.89 -22.28
N GLY A 58 -9.48 -19.08 -23.36
CA GLY A 58 -8.23 -18.39 -23.60
C GLY A 58 -7.32 -18.41 -22.36
N GLN A 59 -7.02 -17.20 -21.87
CA GLN A 59 -6.17 -16.98 -20.69
C GLN A 59 -6.96 -16.55 -19.43
N GLU A 60 -8.22 -16.95 -19.27
CA GLU A 60 -9.05 -16.62 -18.09
C GLU A 60 -8.37 -16.97 -16.76
N GLU A 61 -7.72 -18.13 -16.69
CA GLU A 61 -6.97 -18.57 -15.50
C GLU A 61 -5.76 -17.66 -15.16
N LEU A 62 -5.25 -16.90 -16.13
CA LEU A 62 -4.13 -15.95 -15.97
C LEU A 62 -4.61 -14.50 -15.91
N PHE A 63 -5.93 -14.27 -15.89
CA PHE A 63 -6.50 -12.94 -15.89
C PHE A 63 -6.10 -12.18 -14.62
N LYS A 64 -6.03 -12.87 -13.47
CA LYS A 64 -5.62 -12.27 -12.20
C LYS A 64 -4.20 -11.69 -12.25
N GLU A 65 -3.31 -12.31 -13.01
CA GLU A 65 -1.93 -11.87 -13.17
C GLU A 65 -1.77 -10.85 -14.31
N SER A 66 -2.65 -10.87 -15.30
CA SER A 66 -2.57 -9.98 -16.47
C SER A 66 -3.31 -8.66 -16.25
N ASN A 67 -4.41 -8.67 -15.51
CA ASN A 67 -5.12 -7.47 -15.07
C ASN A 67 -4.41 -6.85 -13.86
N LYS A 68 -3.55 -5.86 -14.10
CA LYS A 68 -2.82 -5.16 -13.04
C LYS A 68 -3.70 -4.08 -12.40
N VAL A 69 -3.89 -4.17 -11.08
CA VAL A 69 -4.76 -3.25 -10.32
C VAL A 69 -3.94 -2.31 -9.45
N PHE A 70 -4.41 -1.07 -9.31
CA PHE A 70 -3.89 -0.11 -8.33
C PHE A 70 -4.74 -0.15 -7.08
N ASP A 71 -4.33 -0.97 -6.10
CA ASP A 71 -5.02 -1.06 -4.82
C ASP A 71 -4.63 0.08 -3.88
N ILE A 72 -5.61 0.68 -3.22
CA ILE A 72 -5.40 1.65 -2.14
C ILE A 72 -5.83 1.02 -0.83
N GLY A 73 -4.86 0.81 0.06
CA GLY A 73 -5.06 0.32 1.41
C GLY A 73 -5.32 1.44 2.42
N LYS A 74 -5.70 1.04 3.63
CA LYS A 74 -5.82 1.93 4.79
C LYS A 74 -4.87 1.48 5.88
N GLY A 75 -4.04 2.40 6.36
CA GLY A 75 -3.18 2.23 7.52
C GLY A 75 -3.67 3.05 8.70
N ALA A 76 -3.22 2.70 9.89
CA ALA A 76 -3.46 3.43 11.12
C ALA A 76 -2.14 3.61 11.88
N ILE A 77 -2.00 4.74 12.56
CA ILE A 77 -0.83 5.05 13.38
C ILE A 77 -1.28 5.72 14.67
N GLU A 78 -0.63 5.35 15.77
CA GLU A 78 -0.77 5.93 17.09
C GLU A 78 0.62 6.42 17.54
N MET A 79 0.71 7.62 18.08
CA MET A 79 1.94 8.25 18.56
C MET A 79 1.79 8.70 20.00
N GLU A 80 2.89 8.66 20.75
CA GLU A 80 2.99 9.11 22.14
C GLU A 80 4.25 9.96 22.33
N VAL A 81 4.12 11.14 22.94
CA VAL A 81 5.24 12.04 23.27
C VAL A 81 5.90 11.61 24.55
N ASN A 82 7.23 11.49 24.54
CA ASN A 82 8.03 11.21 25.72
C ASN A 82 8.89 12.41 26.16
N LYS A 83 9.30 13.26 25.20
CA LYS A 83 10.17 14.41 25.42
C LYS A 83 9.69 15.61 24.62
N VAL A 84 9.79 16.79 25.22
CA VAL A 84 9.46 18.08 24.61
C VAL A 84 10.63 19.02 24.82
N ASN A 85 11.13 19.60 23.73
CA ASN A 85 12.09 20.69 23.76
C ASN A 85 11.37 21.97 23.33
N ALA A 86 10.91 22.75 24.30
CA ALA A 86 10.14 23.97 24.04
C ALA A 86 11.00 25.09 23.45
N GLU A 87 12.31 25.12 23.70
CA GLU A 87 13.21 26.13 23.15
C GLU A 87 13.37 25.98 21.63
N LEU A 88 13.40 24.74 21.13
CA LEU A 88 13.53 24.42 19.71
C LEU A 88 12.19 24.11 19.02
N GLY A 89 11.11 23.93 19.78
CA GLY A 89 9.80 23.50 19.25
C GLY A 89 9.78 22.04 18.79
N GLU A 90 10.62 21.19 19.36
CA GLU A 90 10.76 19.79 18.96
C GLU A 90 10.06 18.84 19.96
N ILE A 91 9.50 17.76 19.46
CA ILE A 91 8.94 16.67 20.28
C ILE A 91 9.57 15.34 19.85
N GLY A 92 9.76 14.45 20.83
CA GLY A 92 10.29 13.11 20.62
C GLY A 92 9.47 12.09 21.37
N GLY A 93 9.28 10.92 20.78
CA GLY A 93 8.29 9.96 21.27
C GLY A 93 8.46 8.57 20.67
N VAL A 94 7.42 7.77 20.86
CA VAL A 94 7.26 6.45 20.26
C VAL A 94 6.00 6.43 19.39
N PHE A 95 5.94 5.49 18.46
CA PHE A 95 4.74 5.26 17.68
C PHE A 95 4.52 3.76 17.49
N VAL A 96 3.28 3.40 17.17
CA VAL A 96 2.89 2.09 16.67
C VAL A 96 2.08 2.31 15.40
N SER A 97 2.48 1.66 14.31
CA SER A 97 1.80 1.77 13.02
C SER A 97 1.41 0.40 12.47
N LYS A 98 0.18 0.30 11.95
CA LYS A 98 -0.38 -0.90 11.34
C LYS A 98 -0.84 -0.58 9.93
N GLN A 99 -0.39 -1.36 8.94
CA GLN A 99 -0.77 -1.16 7.54
C GLN A 99 -0.73 -2.47 6.72
N PRO A 100 -1.43 -2.53 5.57
CA PRO A 100 -1.27 -3.62 4.61
C PRO A 100 0.09 -3.56 3.88
N SER A 101 0.57 -4.74 3.45
CA SER A 101 1.71 -4.90 2.55
C SER A 101 1.31 -4.82 1.08
N ASP A 102 2.30 -4.97 0.19
CA ASP A 102 2.13 -5.12 -1.26
C ASP A 102 1.14 -6.25 -1.65
N THR A 103 0.33 -5.99 -2.69
CA THR A 103 -0.61 -6.94 -3.33
C THR A 103 -0.11 -7.48 -4.67
N ASP A 104 1.10 -7.10 -5.11
CA ASP A 104 1.64 -7.42 -6.44
C ASP A 104 0.69 -6.99 -7.57
N MET A 105 0.18 -5.76 -7.47
CA MET A 105 -0.82 -5.19 -8.38
C MET A 105 -2.11 -6.03 -8.46
N GLY A 106 -2.60 -6.52 -7.32
CA GLY A 106 -3.82 -7.33 -7.22
C GLY A 106 -3.63 -8.85 -7.35
N ALA A 107 -2.41 -9.33 -7.64
CA ALA A 107 -2.15 -10.76 -7.84
C ALA A 107 -2.16 -11.59 -6.53
N LYS A 108 -1.89 -10.97 -5.37
CA LYS A 108 -1.88 -11.64 -4.05
C LYS A 108 -2.59 -10.80 -2.97
N ALA A 109 -3.09 -11.48 -1.94
CA ALA A 109 -3.63 -10.81 -0.76
C ALA A 109 -2.51 -10.10 0.03
N PRO A 110 -2.75 -8.89 0.56
CA PRO A 110 -1.78 -8.19 1.39
C PRO A 110 -1.67 -8.86 2.76
N LYS A 111 -0.49 -8.78 3.37
CA LYS A 111 -0.26 -9.15 4.78
C LYS A 111 -0.34 -7.91 5.66
N THR A 112 -0.69 -8.09 6.93
CA THR A 112 -0.60 -7.01 7.91
C THR A 112 0.86 -6.81 8.36
N ILE A 113 1.32 -5.57 8.32
CA ILE A 113 2.61 -5.13 8.85
C ILE A 113 2.35 -4.29 10.11
N LEU A 114 3.11 -4.56 11.16
CA LEU A 114 3.12 -3.81 12.41
C LEU A 114 4.54 -3.26 12.60
N MET A 115 4.64 -1.95 12.82
CA MET A 115 5.89 -1.21 13.02
C MET A 115 5.83 -0.44 14.33
#